data_AF-A0A6L5GHX3-F1
#
_entry.id   AF-A0A6L5GHX3-F1
#
_cell.length_a   1.000
_cell.length_b   1.000
_cell.length_c   1.000
_cell.angle_alpha   90.00
_cell.angle_beta   90.00
_cell.angle_gamma   90.00
#
_symmetry.space_group_name_H-M   'P 1'
#
loop_
_entity.id
_entity.type
_entity.pdbx_description
1 polymer ?
#
loop_
_entity_poly.entity_id
_entity_poly.type
_entity_poly.pdbx_seq_one_letter_code
_entity_poly.pdbx_strand_id
1 'polypeptide(L)'
;DGFVAVLDIPEHMKPWRDRPTRWENVTPDTQHTYLDADGVIQYRPDWDEPGYDQPVTQIQFGLGCITAYRTETDPARKDLYLTRAKAQAGRLIETRVETRGAWYFPYPFDFAHATHSGVDYRAPWYSGMAQGEALSLFIQLSELEGVSEEERTLYLAAADGAFASLLRADDATPWVVNRNSAGYLWIQEYPGNTPGTGDYTYNGMIFAMFGLWDYVRATGSELAAALFDGACTTIDRYFPLLRNERWISFYCQAHRVPTVSYHQHHINLLRQLHWQTGSPRFARMTDQLVDDYPAPTMPATATIAFTAGTHTLYRYDTDADGDYVASKGDAELERKTVTFTRDTQAPANRRRRIKDRGIYYRINA
;
A
#
# COMPACT_ATOMS: atom_id res chain seq x y z
N ASP A 1 -25.45 -10.99 -0.54
CA ASP A 1 -24.61 -10.27 -1.50
C ASP A 1 -23.24 -9.92 -0.91
N GLY A 2 -22.47 -10.94 -0.52
CA GLY A 2 -21.09 -10.77 -0.04
C GLY A 2 -20.07 -10.80 -1.18
N PHE A 3 -18.80 -10.65 -0.84
CA PHE A 3 -17.65 -10.86 -1.71
C PHE A 3 -17.08 -12.26 -1.48
N VAL A 4 -16.60 -12.88 -2.55
CA VAL A 4 -15.91 -14.18 -2.50
C VAL A 4 -14.49 -13.97 -2.97
N ALA A 5 -13.51 -14.55 -2.26
CA ALA A 5 -12.13 -14.54 -2.71
C ALA A 5 -11.98 -15.42 -3.97
N VAL A 6 -11.58 -14.81 -5.08
CA VAL A 6 -11.15 -15.49 -6.30
C VAL A 6 -9.68 -15.87 -6.09
N LEU A 7 -9.40 -17.16 -5.94
CA LEU A 7 -8.09 -17.68 -5.56
C LEU A 7 -7.23 -18.08 -6.77
N ASP A 8 -7.87 -18.41 -7.89
CA ASP A 8 -7.21 -18.78 -9.15
C ASP A 8 -7.04 -17.55 -10.05
N ILE A 9 -6.08 -16.69 -9.68
CA ILE A 9 -5.68 -15.53 -10.49
C ILE A 9 -4.25 -15.72 -11.02
N PRO A 10 -3.94 -15.17 -12.22
CA PRO A 10 -2.61 -15.25 -12.80
C PRO A 10 -1.51 -14.81 -11.82
N GLU A 11 -0.34 -15.45 -11.88
CA GLU A 11 0.74 -15.21 -10.92
C GLU A 11 1.11 -13.73 -10.80
N HIS A 12 1.19 -12.98 -11.91
CA HIS A 12 1.52 -11.55 -11.91
C HIS A 12 0.43 -10.65 -11.30
N MET A 13 -0.79 -11.17 -11.08
CA MET A 13 -1.91 -10.46 -10.45
C MET A 13 -2.04 -10.76 -8.95
N LYS A 14 -1.31 -11.75 -8.43
CA LYS A 14 -1.33 -12.08 -7.00
C LYS A 14 -0.78 -10.92 -6.15
N PRO A 15 -1.18 -10.84 -4.86
CA PRO A 15 -0.67 -9.81 -3.96
C PRO A 15 0.86 -9.67 -4.01
N TRP A 16 1.34 -8.42 -3.91
CA TRP A 16 2.76 -8.06 -3.79
C TRP A 16 3.63 -8.23 -5.04
N ARG A 17 3.07 -8.73 -6.15
CA ARG A 17 3.84 -9.01 -7.39
C ARG A 17 4.25 -7.76 -8.17
N ASP A 18 3.58 -6.64 -7.91
CA ASP A 18 3.85 -5.34 -8.52
C ASP A 18 4.89 -4.51 -7.75
N ARG A 19 5.51 -5.06 -6.69
CA ARG A 19 6.44 -4.35 -5.80
C ARG A 19 7.78 -5.10 -5.60
N PRO A 20 8.50 -5.54 -6.65
CA PRO A 20 9.79 -6.19 -6.48
C PRO A 20 10.83 -5.23 -5.87
N THR A 21 11.63 -5.73 -4.94
CA THR A 21 12.87 -5.06 -4.52
C THR A 21 13.83 -5.10 -5.71
N ARG A 22 14.25 -3.94 -6.20
CA ARG A 22 15.22 -3.86 -7.29
C ARG A 22 16.61 -4.26 -6.81
N TRP A 23 17.46 -4.71 -7.74
CA TRP A 23 18.82 -5.17 -7.41
C TRP A 23 19.65 -4.10 -6.74
N GLU A 24 19.57 -2.85 -7.21
CA GLU A 24 20.24 -1.71 -6.61
C GLU A 24 19.79 -1.40 -5.17
N ASN A 25 18.64 -1.94 -4.74
CA ASN A 25 18.03 -1.70 -3.44
C ASN A 25 18.02 -2.94 -2.53
N VAL A 26 18.72 -4.03 -2.89
CA VAL A 26 18.76 -5.27 -2.07
C VAL A 26 19.65 -5.15 -0.82
N THR A 27 20.50 -4.13 -0.81
CA THR A 27 21.33 -3.73 0.34
C THR A 27 21.16 -2.23 0.54
N PRO A 28 20.00 -1.78 1.05
CA PRO A 28 19.76 -0.36 1.25
C PRO A 28 20.73 0.21 2.29
N ASP A 29 21.22 1.40 2.04
CA ASP A 29 21.83 2.30 3.02
C ASP A 29 21.43 3.73 2.63
N THR A 30 20.28 4.14 3.14
CA THR A 30 19.65 5.42 2.85
C THR A 30 19.48 6.20 4.14
N GLN A 31 19.13 7.48 4.05
CA GLN A 31 18.83 8.31 5.21
C GLN A 31 17.87 7.65 6.19
N HIS A 32 16.89 6.88 5.69
CA HIS A 32 15.82 6.33 6.53
C HIS A 32 15.86 4.82 6.74
N THR A 33 16.67 4.08 5.97
CA THR A 33 16.72 2.63 6.07
C THR A 33 18.11 2.08 5.80
N TYR A 34 18.52 1.08 6.57
CA TYR A 34 19.76 0.36 6.34
C TYR A 34 19.60 -1.13 6.74
N LEU A 35 20.54 -1.99 6.38
CA LEU A 35 20.58 -3.36 6.90
C LEU A 35 21.47 -3.46 8.13
N ASP A 36 21.00 -4.13 9.18
CA ASP A 36 21.86 -4.52 10.29
C ASP A 36 22.79 -5.70 9.93
N ALA A 37 23.58 -6.16 10.91
CA ALA A 37 24.55 -7.24 10.72
C ALA A 37 23.93 -8.57 10.29
N ASP A 38 22.66 -8.81 10.63
CA ASP A 38 21.91 -10.01 10.28
C ASP A 38 21.21 -9.88 8.91
N GLY A 39 21.34 -8.72 8.26
CA GLY A 39 20.68 -8.41 7.00
C GLY A 39 19.21 -8.05 7.16
N VAL A 40 18.79 -7.67 8.37
CA VAL A 40 17.43 -7.19 8.66
C VAL A 40 17.36 -5.70 8.36
N ILE A 41 16.33 -5.27 7.64
CA ILE A 41 16.13 -3.85 7.37
C ILE A 41 15.68 -3.14 8.66
N GLN A 42 16.40 -2.07 8.99
CA GLN A 42 16.13 -1.19 10.11
C GLN A 42 15.62 0.14 9.57
N TYR A 43 14.65 0.75 10.27
CA TYR A 43 14.23 2.12 10.02
C TYR A 43 14.98 3.07 10.95
N ARG A 44 15.47 4.21 10.45
CA ARG A 44 16.01 5.30 11.27
C ARG A 44 15.37 6.64 10.85
N PRO A 45 15.13 7.57 11.80
CA PRO A 45 14.63 8.90 11.45
C PRO A 45 15.59 9.70 10.57
N ASP A 46 16.90 9.62 10.85
CA ASP A 46 17.98 10.26 10.08
C ASP A 46 19.28 9.45 10.22
N TRP A 47 20.33 9.80 9.47
CA TRP A 47 21.60 9.07 9.39
C TRP A 47 22.26 8.78 10.75
N ASP A 48 22.20 9.75 11.65
CA ASP A 48 22.88 9.72 12.96
C ASP A 48 22.01 9.15 14.09
N GLU A 49 20.76 8.78 13.80
CA GLU A 49 19.84 8.20 14.77
C GLU A 49 19.93 6.66 14.76
N PRO A 50 19.76 6.01 15.93
CA PRO A 50 19.73 4.55 15.99
C PRO A 50 18.57 4.00 15.16
N GLY A 51 18.80 2.86 14.52
CA GLY A 51 17.76 2.13 13.82
C GLY A 51 16.85 1.35 14.77
N TYR A 52 15.63 1.09 14.30
CA TYR A 52 14.62 0.31 15.00
C TYR A 52 13.99 -0.71 14.06
N ASP A 53 13.57 -1.83 14.64
CA ASP A 53 12.68 -2.78 13.97
C ASP A 53 11.36 -2.08 13.67
N GLN A 54 10.99 -2.02 12.39
CA GLN A 54 9.74 -1.42 11.92
C GLN A 54 9.03 -2.52 11.11
N PRO A 55 8.02 -3.20 11.71
CA PRO A 55 7.43 -4.39 11.11
C PRO A 55 6.99 -4.23 9.66
N VAL A 56 6.27 -3.17 9.30
CA VAL A 56 5.83 -2.94 7.90
C VAL A 56 7.02 -2.78 6.95
N THR A 57 8.07 -2.05 7.33
CA THR A 57 9.29 -1.88 6.51
C THR A 57 9.97 -3.22 6.30
N GLN A 58 10.10 -4.04 7.35
CA GLN A 58 10.66 -5.39 7.27
C GLN A 58 9.83 -6.30 6.38
N ILE A 59 8.52 -6.31 6.58
CA ILE A 59 7.59 -7.14 5.83
C ILE A 59 7.60 -6.76 4.35
N GLN A 60 7.46 -5.48 4.02
CA GLN A 60 7.42 -5.03 2.63
C GLN A 60 8.75 -5.22 1.91
N PHE A 61 9.89 -5.03 2.61
CA PHE A 61 11.20 -5.36 2.05
C PHE A 61 11.33 -6.86 1.78
N GLY A 62 10.92 -7.71 2.72
CA GLY A 62 10.91 -9.16 2.58
C GLY A 62 10.02 -9.63 1.42
N LEU A 63 8.79 -9.12 1.31
CA LEU A 63 7.86 -9.39 0.21
C LEU A 63 8.40 -8.91 -1.14
N GLY A 64 9.05 -7.75 -1.17
CA GLY A 64 9.74 -7.26 -2.37
C GLY A 64 10.87 -8.18 -2.80
N CYS A 65 11.66 -8.70 -1.86
CA CYS A 65 12.70 -9.70 -2.12
C CYS A 65 12.11 -11.03 -2.61
N ILE A 66 10.99 -11.50 -2.05
CA ILE A 66 10.27 -12.68 -2.55
C ILE A 66 9.81 -12.49 -3.99
N THR A 67 9.23 -11.33 -4.31
CA THR A 67 8.81 -11.04 -5.69
C THR A 67 10.00 -11.02 -6.64
N ALA A 68 11.13 -10.43 -6.25
CA ALA A 68 12.35 -10.45 -7.05
C ALA A 68 12.92 -11.88 -7.23
N TYR A 69 12.95 -12.67 -6.16
CA TYR A 69 13.39 -14.08 -6.17
C TYR A 69 12.65 -14.93 -7.21
N ARG A 70 11.34 -14.72 -7.38
CA ARG A 70 10.50 -15.46 -8.34
C ARG A 70 10.89 -15.24 -9.80
N THR A 71 11.52 -14.11 -10.12
CA THR A 71 11.84 -13.72 -11.49
C THR A 71 13.35 -13.64 -11.78
N GLU A 72 14.18 -13.62 -10.74
CA GLU A 72 15.64 -13.54 -10.88
C GLU A 72 16.20 -14.85 -11.46
N THR A 73 17.13 -14.71 -12.39
CA THR A 73 17.77 -15.82 -13.11
C THR A 73 19.23 -16.01 -12.72
N ASP A 74 19.90 -14.97 -12.21
CA ASP A 74 21.25 -15.10 -11.67
C ASP A 74 21.22 -15.84 -10.32
N PRO A 75 21.92 -16.99 -10.17
CA PRO A 75 21.85 -17.79 -8.96
C PRO A 75 22.30 -17.06 -7.68
N ALA A 76 23.32 -16.22 -7.76
CA ALA A 76 23.85 -15.51 -6.60
C ALA A 76 22.90 -14.38 -6.16
N ARG A 77 22.32 -13.65 -7.12
CA ARG A 77 21.30 -12.64 -6.82
C ARG A 77 20.03 -13.27 -6.25
N LYS A 78 19.59 -14.37 -6.85
CA LYS A 78 18.42 -15.14 -6.40
C LYS A 78 18.61 -15.61 -4.96
N ASP A 79 19.75 -16.21 -4.63
CA ASP A 79 20.07 -16.64 -3.26
C ASP A 79 20.08 -15.47 -2.26
N LEU A 80 20.65 -14.32 -2.66
CA LEU A 80 20.67 -13.14 -1.80
C LEU A 80 19.25 -12.61 -1.50
N TYR A 81 18.37 -12.52 -2.50
CA TYR A 81 16.99 -12.10 -2.26
C TYR A 81 16.27 -13.03 -1.27
N LEU A 82 16.44 -14.35 -1.42
CA LEU A 82 15.85 -15.31 -0.50
C LEU A 82 16.43 -15.13 0.92
N THR A 83 17.74 -14.99 1.04
CA THR A 83 18.42 -14.74 2.31
C THR A 83 17.87 -13.49 2.99
N ARG A 84 17.68 -12.39 2.26
CA ARG A 84 17.10 -11.15 2.78
C ARG A 84 15.66 -11.33 3.23
N ALA A 85 14.83 -12.03 2.47
CA ALA A 85 13.45 -12.29 2.83
C ALA A 85 13.34 -13.16 4.11
N LYS A 86 14.16 -14.22 4.21
CA LYS A 86 14.25 -15.07 5.40
C LYS A 86 14.70 -14.29 6.64
N ALA A 87 15.67 -13.38 6.52
CA ALA A 87 16.13 -12.55 7.63
C ALA A 87 14.99 -11.70 8.22
N GLN A 88 14.15 -11.09 7.36
CA GLN A 88 13.02 -10.28 7.84
C GLN A 88 11.99 -11.14 8.59
N ALA A 89 11.62 -12.30 8.03
CA ALA A 89 10.71 -13.22 8.69
C ALA A 89 11.28 -13.75 10.01
N GLY A 90 12.57 -14.08 10.04
CA GLY A 90 13.28 -14.49 11.24
C GLY A 90 13.18 -13.47 12.37
N ARG A 91 13.49 -12.19 12.09
CA ARG A 91 13.39 -11.11 13.10
C ARG A 91 11.96 -10.93 13.61
N LEU A 92 10.96 -10.92 12.72
CA LEU A 92 9.55 -10.80 13.12
C LEU A 92 9.10 -11.94 14.03
N ILE A 93 9.53 -13.16 13.73
CA ILE A 93 9.24 -14.34 14.56
C ILE A 93 9.94 -14.23 15.90
N GLU A 94 11.22 -13.87 15.92
CA GLU A 94 12.02 -13.72 17.15
C GLU A 94 11.44 -12.67 18.09
N THR A 95 11.03 -11.51 17.56
CA THR A 95 10.61 -10.33 18.33
C THR A 95 9.11 -10.29 18.63
N ARG A 96 8.35 -11.28 18.17
CA ARG A 96 6.90 -11.34 18.38
C ARG A 96 6.54 -11.28 19.86
N VAL A 97 5.38 -10.73 20.14
CA VAL A 97 4.72 -10.82 21.44
C VAL A 97 3.57 -11.81 21.36
N GLU A 98 3.64 -12.87 22.15
CA GLU A 98 2.54 -13.82 22.30
C GLU A 98 1.58 -13.38 23.39
N THR A 99 0.34 -13.07 23.01
CA THR A 99 -0.71 -12.68 23.96
C THR A 99 -2.07 -12.90 23.34
N ARG A 100 -3.09 -13.10 24.18
CA ARG A 100 -4.48 -13.39 23.75
C ARG A 100 -4.58 -14.57 22.75
N GLY A 101 -3.65 -15.53 22.84
CA GLY A 101 -3.56 -16.69 21.94
C GLY A 101 -3.17 -16.34 20.51
N ALA A 102 -2.45 -15.24 20.30
CA ALA A 102 -2.05 -14.73 19.00
C ALA A 102 -0.62 -14.16 19.04
N TRP A 103 -0.04 -13.98 17.85
CA TRP A 103 1.26 -13.33 17.68
C TRP A 103 1.05 -11.87 17.27
N TYR A 104 1.75 -10.97 17.94
CA TYR A 104 1.77 -9.55 17.61
C TYR A 104 3.18 -9.09 17.27
N PHE A 105 3.34 -8.31 16.21
CA PHE A 105 4.63 -7.75 15.79
C PHE A 105 4.78 -6.32 16.34
N PRO A 106 5.57 -6.12 17.40
CA PRO A 106 5.64 -4.85 18.10
C PRO A 106 6.47 -3.82 17.33
N TYR A 107 6.03 -2.57 17.38
CA TYR A 107 6.86 -1.41 17.06
C TYR A 107 7.56 -0.98 18.36
N PRO A 108 8.89 -1.11 18.49
CA PRO A 108 9.62 -0.90 19.74
C PRO A 108 10.00 0.57 20.00
N PHE A 109 9.37 1.51 19.29
CA PHE A 109 9.66 2.94 19.39
C PHE A 109 8.38 3.76 19.55
N ASP A 110 8.51 4.91 20.21
CA ASP A 110 7.42 5.88 20.32
C ASP A 110 7.17 6.53 18.97
N PHE A 111 5.89 6.70 18.61
CA PHE A 111 5.52 7.25 17.31
C PHE A 111 4.51 8.38 17.50
N ALA A 112 4.75 9.51 16.83
CA ALA A 112 3.80 10.61 16.72
C ALA A 112 3.66 10.96 15.24
N HIS A 113 2.43 10.87 14.71
CA HIS A 113 2.20 11.14 13.30
C HIS A 113 2.14 12.66 13.04
N ALA A 114 3.16 13.20 12.36
CA ALA A 114 3.28 14.64 12.09
C ALA A 114 2.02 15.28 11.47
N THR A 115 1.32 14.57 10.58
CA THR A 115 0.14 15.09 9.86
C THR A 115 -1.20 14.63 10.43
N HIS A 116 -1.26 13.53 11.18
CA HIS A 116 -2.51 12.89 11.61
C HIS A 116 -2.61 13.00 13.14
N SER A 117 -3.10 14.15 13.60
CA SER A 117 -3.18 14.46 15.03
C SER A 117 -3.94 13.40 15.82
N GLY A 118 -3.43 12.98 16.98
CA GLY A 118 -4.06 11.95 17.82
C GLY A 118 -3.64 10.52 17.47
N VAL A 119 -2.73 10.34 16.50
CA VAL A 119 -1.99 9.10 16.28
C VAL A 119 -0.64 9.23 17.00
N ASP A 120 -0.68 8.96 18.30
CA ASP A 120 0.44 9.08 19.22
C ASP A 120 0.55 7.80 20.05
N TYR A 121 1.67 7.10 19.93
CA TYR A 121 1.91 5.81 20.58
C TYR A 121 3.16 5.82 21.44
N ARG A 122 3.06 5.09 22.56
CA ARG A 122 4.22 4.64 23.33
C ARG A 122 4.55 3.20 22.98
N ALA A 123 5.84 2.90 22.90
CA ALA A 123 6.31 1.54 22.64
C ALA A 123 5.94 0.57 23.78
N PRO A 124 5.68 -0.71 23.47
CA PRO A 124 5.40 -1.23 22.14
C PRO A 124 3.98 -0.89 21.69
N TRP A 125 3.81 -0.61 20.40
CA TRP A 125 2.48 -0.50 19.77
C TRP A 125 2.37 -1.45 18.57
N TYR A 126 1.15 -1.61 18.04
CA TYR A 126 0.85 -2.62 17.04
C TYR A 126 -0.04 -2.06 15.93
N SER A 127 0.15 -2.57 14.71
CA SER A 127 -0.59 -2.17 13.52
C SER A 127 -1.30 -3.36 12.89
N GLY A 128 -2.58 -3.20 12.53
CA GLY A 128 -3.32 -4.20 11.78
C GLY A 128 -2.82 -4.39 10.36
N MET A 129 -2.20 -3.35 9.78
CA MET A 129 -1.46 -3.46 8.52
C MET A 129 -0.30 -4.45 8.70
N ALA A 130 0.56 -4.23 9.70
CA ALA A 130 1.68 -5.14 9.99
C ALA A 130 1.22 -6.59 10.19
N GLN A 131 0.13 -6.80 10.93
CA GLN A 131 -0.41 -8.15 11.14
C GLN A 131 -0.81 -8.81 9.82
N GLY A 132 -1.64 -8.15 9.01
CA GLY A 132 -2.07 -8.71 7.75
C GLY A 132 -0.94 -8.88 6.74
N GLU A 133 -0.03 -7.92 6.62
CA GLU A 133 1.12 -8.07 5.72
C GLU A 133 2.05 -9.21 6.15
N ALA A 134 2.22 -9.45 7.46
CA ALA A 134 3.01 -10.56 7.97
C ALA A 134 2.43 -11.92 7.55
N LEU A 135 1.09 -12.08 7.49
CA LEU A 135 0.46 -13.28 6.91
C LEU A 135 0.95 -13.48 5.46
N SER A 136 0.91 -12.43 4.63
CA SER A 136 1.43 -12.50 3.26
C SER A 136 2.90 -12.92 3.24
N LEU A 137 3.75 -12.33 4.08
CA LEU A 137 5.18 -12.66 4.12
C LEU A 137 5.40 -14.15 4.41
N PHE A 138 4.82 -14.66 5.50
CA PHE A 138 5.03 -16.03 5.93
C PHE A 138 4.44 -17.04 4.95
N ILE A 139 3.21 -16.81 4.47
CA ILE A 139 2.60 -17.70 3.47
C ILE A 139 3.44 -17.71 2.21
N GLN A 140 3.82 -16.54 1.67
CA GLN A 140 4.55 -16.51 0.42
C GLN A 140 5.98 -17.05 0.52
N LEU A 141 6.65 -16.94 1.68
CA LEU A 141 7.91 -17.61 1.95
C LEU A 141 7.75 -19.13 1.97
N SER A 142 6.73 -19.63 2.68
CA SER A 142 6.50 -21.07 2.85
C SER A 142 6.34 -21.82 1.51
N GLU A 143 5.99 -21.11 0.44
CA GLU A 143 5.77 -21.66 -0.90
C GLU A 143 7.01 -21.68 -1.80
N LEU A 144 8.13 -21.09 -1.39
CA LEU A 144 9.33 -21.00 -2.23
C LEU A 144 10.13 -22.31 -2.22
N GLU A 145 10.77 -22.61 -3.36
CA GLU A 145 11.59 -23.82 -3.54
C GLU A 145 12.86 -23.85 -2.67
N GLY A 146 13.41 -22.68 -2.32
CA GLY A 146 14.61 -22.56 -1.47
C GLY A 146 14.33 -22.56 0.04
N VAL A 147 13.11 -22.88 0.47
CA VAL A 147 12.70 -22.95 1.87
C VAL A 147 12.66 -24.41 2.32
N SER A 148 13.41 -24.72 3.39
CA SER A 148 13.44 -26.07 3.97
C SER A 148 12.10 -26.45 4.59
N GLU A 149 11.89 -27.73 4.90
CA GLU A 149 10.63 -28.18 5.50
C GLU A 149 10.45 -27.65 6.94
N GLU A 150 11.54 -27.49 7.68
CA GLU A 150 11.54 -26.90 9.02
C GLU A 150 11.18 -25.42 8.96
N GLU A 151 11.79 -24.67 8.03
CA GLU A 151 11.46 -23.26 7.79
C GLU A 151 10.00 -23.11 7.33
N ARG A 152 9.53 -23.97 6.41
CA ARG A 152 8.14 -24.00 5.94
C ARG A 152 7.18 -24.20 7.10
N THR A 153 7.44 -25.18 7.96
CA THR A 153 6.63 -25.45 9.15
C THR A 153 6.60 -24.25 10.10
N LEU A 154 7.76 -23.62 10.32
CA LEU A 154 7.87 -22.42 11.15
C LEU A 154 7.08 -21.24 10.57
N TYR A 155 7.17 -20.99 9.26
CA TYR A 155 6.43 -19.91 8.61
C TYR A 155 4.92 -20.15 8.63
N LEU A 156 4.45 -21.39 8.43
CA LEU A 156 3.03 -21.71 8.54
C LEU A 156 2.52 -21.49 9.98
N ALA A 157 3.29 -21.90 10.99
CA ALA A 157 2.94 -21.62 12.39
C ALA A 157 2.93 -20.10 12.69
N ALA A 158 3.85 -19.34 12.10
CA ALA A 158 3.88 -17.89 12.22
C ALA A 158 2.67 -17.22 11.55
N ALA A 159 2.25 -17.74 10.39
CA ALA A 159 1.04 -17.29 9.71
C ALA A 159 -0.22 -17.56 10.54
N ASP A 160 -0.32 -18.74 11.19
CA ASP A 160 -1.42 -19.06 12.11
C ASP A 160 -1.44 -18.13 13.32
N GLY A 161 -0.28 -17.87 13.92
CA GLY A 161 -0.13 -16.93 15.04
C GLY A 161 -0.55 -15.51 14.68
N ALA A 162 -0.11 -15.02 13.51
CA ALA A 162 -0.47 -13.70 13.00
C ALA A 162 -1.97 -13.63 12.66
N PHE A 163 -2.53 -14.65 12.00
CA PHE A 163 -3.96 -14.71 11.68
C PHE A 163 -4.82 -14.71 12.95
N ALA A 164 -4.39 -15.41 14.01
CA ALA A 164 -5.08 -15.42 15.28
C ALA A 164 -5.24 -14.03 15.90
N SER A 165 -4.35 -13.07 15.58
CA SER A 165 -4.45 -11.67 16.03
C SER A 165 -5.60 -10.92 15.36
N LEU A 166 -5.89 -11.25 14.10
CA LEU A 166 -6.98 -10.67 13.31
C LEU A 166 -8.37 -11.20 13.74
N LEU A 167 -8.40 -12.26 14.54
CA LEU A 167 -9.62 -12.77 15.18
C LEU A 167 -9.92 -12.08 16.53
N ARG A 168 -9.00 -11.26 17.03
CA ARG A 168 -9.15 -10.59 18.33
C ARG A 168 -9.76 -9.20 18.16
N ALA A 169 -10.97 -9.05 18.68
CA ALA A 169 -11.64 -7.76 18.78
C ALA A 169 -10.93 -6.83 19.80
N ASP A 170 -11.47 -5.63 19.92
CA ASP A 170 -11.04 -4.52 20.76
C ASP A 170 -11.55 -4.59 22.21
N ASP A 171 -11.90 -5.78 22.69
CA ASP A 171 -12.35 -6.02 24.08
C ASP A 171 -11.20 -6.13 25.09
N ALA A 172 -9.96 -6.21 24.62
CA ALA A 172 -8.73 -6.20 25.42
C ALA A 172 -7.53 -5.75 24.58
N THR A 173 -6.42 -5.38 25.23
CA THR A 173 -5.17 -4.98 24.56
C THR A 173 -4.16 -6.13 24.48
N PRO A 174 -3.28 -6.15 23.46
CA PRO A 174 -3.34 -5.33 22.25
C PRO A 174 -4.49 -5.78 21.35
N TRP A 175 -4.97 -4.88 20.48
CA TRP A 175 -5.97 -5.15 19.47
C TRP A 175 -5.65 -4.34 18.21
N VAL A 176 -6.05 -4.87 17.06
CA VAL A 176 -5.92 -4.18 15.77
C VAL A 176 -7.17 -4.32 14.90
N VAL A 177 -8.20 -5.01 15.39
CA VAL A 177 -9.45 -5.23 14.70
C VAL A 177 -10.58 -4.70 15.58
N ASN A 178 -11.48 -3.94 14.98
CA ASN A 178 -12.72 -3.54 15.63
C ASN A 178 -13.92 -3.58 14.67
N ARG A 179 -15.11 -3.50 15.25
CA ARG A 179 -16.31 -3.11 14.51
C ARG A 179 -16.60 -1.66 14.84
N ASN A 180 -16.84 -0.85 13.81
CA ASN A 180 -17.27 0.52 14.07
C ASN A 180 -18.74 0.54 14.54
N SER A 181 -19.24 1.73 14.91
CA SER A 181 -20.60 1.89 15.45
C SER A 181 -21.71 1.47 14.47
N ALA A 182 -21.41 1.40 13.16
CA ALA A 182 -22.32 0.92 12.13
C ALA A 182 -22.20 -0.59 11.86
N GLY A 183 -21.36 -1.32 12.62
CA GLY A 183 -21.18 -2.76 12.53
C GLY A 183 -20.18 -3.22 11.47
N TYR A 184 -19.45 -2.31 10.82
CA TYR A 184 -18.48 -2.65 9.77
C TYR A 184 -17.11 -3.01 10.37
N LEU A 185 -16.52 -4.09 9.84
CA LEU A 185 -15.22 -4.60 10.24
C LEU A 185 -14.09 -3.70 9.75
N TRP A 186 -13.22 -3.25 10.65
CA TRP A 186 -12.00 -2.53 10.34
C TRP A 186 -10.79 -3.27 10.89
N ILE A 187 -9.76 -3.41 10.06
CA ILE A 187 -8.40 -3.75 10.47
C ILE A 187 -7.65 -2.43 10.52
N GLN A 188 -7.34 -1.95 11.71
CA GLN A 188 -6.80 -0.62 11.96
C GLN A 188 -5.29 -0.60 11.74
N GLU A 189 -4.81 0.21 10.78
CA GLU A 189 -3.38 0.53 10.67
C GLU A 189 -2.88 1.19 11.96
N TYR A 190 -3.70 2.10 12.49
CA TYR A 190 -3.46 2.83 13.73
C TYR A 190 -4.66 2.64 14.68
N PRO A 191 -4.65 1.57 15.51
CA PRO A 191 -5.69 1.33 16.50
C PRO A 191 -5.72 2.47 17.53
N GLY A 192 -6.90 2.99 17.85
CA GLY A 192 -7.03 4.05 18.85
C GLY A 192 -6.82 3.54 20.28
N ASN A 193 -6.61 4.48 21.22
CA ASN A 193 -6.42 4.14 22.64
C ASN A 193 -7.71 3.64 23.33
N THR A 194 -8.86 3.84 22.70
CA THR A 194 -10.18 3.44 23.20
C THR A 194 -10.80 2.43 22.22
N PRO A 195 -11.49 1.38 22.70
CA PRO A 195 -12.21 0.47 21.83
C PRO A 195 -13.13 1.20 20.85
N GLY A 196 -13.20 0.71 19.63
CA GLY A 196 -14.01 1.26 18.56
C GLY A 196 -13.37 2.42 17.81
N THR A 197 -12.24 2.95 18.28
CA THR A 197 -11.61 4.17 17.75
C THR A 197 -10.35 3.88 16.92
N GLY A 198 -10.02 4.73 15.98
CA GLY A 198 -8.87 4.62 15.10
C GLY A 198 -8.99 5.68 14.03
N ASP A 199 -8.00 5.76 13.14
CA ASP A 199 -8.09 6.70 12.02
C ASP A 199 -8.84 6.13 10.80
N TYR A 200 -9.05 4.80 10.79
CA TYR A 200 -9.68 4.06 9.70
C TYR A 200 -8.96 4.29 8.37
N THR A 201 -7.64 4.14 8.39
CA THR A 201 -6.78 4.26 7.20
C THR A 201 -7.07 3.19 6.16
N TYR A 202 -7.23 3.61 4.90
CA TYR A 202 -7.68 2.74 3.82
C TYR A 202 -6.57 1.84 3.30
N ASN A 203 -5.36 2.38 3.08
CA ASN A 203 -4.26 1.58 2.54
C ASN A 203 -3.88 0.44 3.50
N GLY A 204 -3.68 0.72 4.80
CA GLY A 204 -3.31 -0.33 5.75
C GLY A 204 -4.36 -1.41 5.91
N MET A 205 -5.64 -1.05 5.86
CA MET A 205 -6.72 -2.04 5.83
C MET A 205 -6.62 -2.95 4.58
N ILE A 206 -6.46 -2.36 3.38
CA ILE A 206 -6.41 -3.17 2.14
C ILE A 206 -5.12 -4.01 2.07
N PHE A 207 -3.99 -3.48 2.54
CA PHE A 207 -2.76 -4.26 2.66
C PHE A 207 -2.94 -5.45 3.61
N ALA A 208 -3.64 -5.27 4.73
CA ALA A 208 -3.94 -6.38 5.62
C ALA A 208 -4.86 -7.44 4.97
N MET A 209 -5.79 -7.01 4.10
CA MET A 209 -6.66 -7.91 3.35
C MET A 209 -5.88 -8.81 2.38
N PHE A 210 -4.72 -8.38 1.88
CA PHE A 210 -3.85 -9.24 1.05
C PHE A 210 -3.33 -10.45 1.82
N GLY A 211 -3.01 -10.26 3.10
CA GLY A 211 -2.66 -11.35 4.01
C GLY A 211 -3.79 -12.34 4.21
N LEU A 212 -5.01 -11.84 4.42
CA LEU A 212 -6.19 -12.70 4.51
C LEU A 212 -6.39 -13.51 3.23
N TRP A 213 -6.25 -12.89 2.05
CA TRP A 213 -6.37 -13.58 0.76
C TRP A 213 -5.29 -14.66 0.59
N ASP A 214 -4.02 -14.35 0.87
CA ASP A 214 -2.92 -15.32 0.81
C ASP A 214 -3.17 -16.50 1.76
N TYR A 215 -3.66 -16.22 2.97
CA TYR A 215 -3.96 -17.24 3.96
C TYR A 215 -5.16 -18.12 3.57
N VAL A 216 -6.23 -17.55 3.01
CA VAL A 216 -7.36 -18.32 2.45
C VAL A 216 -6.86 -19.24 1.33
N ARG A 217 -6.03 -18.74 0.43
CA ARG A 217 -5.47 -19.53 -0.67
C ARG A 217 -4.63 -20.70 -0.17
N ALA A 218 -3.81 -20.49 0.85
CA ALA A 218 -2.89 -21.51 1.35
C ALA A 218 -3.58 -22.55 2.24
N THR A 219 -4.61 -22.16 2.99
CA THR A 219 -5.19 -23.00 4.06
C THR A 219 -6.64 -23.44 3.81
N GLY A 220 -7.37 -22.73 2.95
CA GLY A 220 -8.82 -22.91 2.81
C GLY A 220 -9.63 -22.39 4.00
N SER A 221 -9.05 -21.59 4.89
CA SER A 221 -9.72 -21.10 6.11
C SER A 221 -10.99 -20.30 5.82
N GLU A 222 -12.14 -20.86 6.20
CA GLU A 222 -13.45 -20.22 6.08
C GLU A 222 -13.55 -18.94 6.93
N LEU A 223 -12.90 -18.92 8.10
CA LEU A 223 -12.85 -17.72 8.96
C LEU A 223 -12.08 -16.58 8.30
N ALA A 224 -10.94 -16.90 7.66
CA ALA A 224 -10.18 -15.89 6.93
C ALA A 224 -10.97 -15.36 5.72
N ALA A 225 -11.71 -16.24 5.03
CA ALA A 225 -12.58 -15.85 3.93
C ALA A 225 -13.73 -14.93 4.40
N ALA A 226 -14.33 -15.23 5.56
CA ALA A 226 -15.37 -14.38 6.16
C ALA A 226 -14.83 -13.00 6.60
N LEU A 227 -13.61 -12.95 7.17
CA LEU A 227 -12.95 -11.66 7.48
C LEU A 227 -12.64 -10.87 6.20
N PHE A 228 -12.16 -11.54 5.15
CA PHE A 228 -11.88 -10.91 3.86
C PHE A 228 -13.16 -10.33 3.22
N ASP A 229 -14.26 -11.08 3.23
CA ASP A 229 -15.58 -10.60 2.80
C ASP A 229 -16.05 -9.40 3.64
N GLY A 230 -15.98 -9.50 4.96
CA GLY A 230 -16.33 -8.42 5.87
C GLY A 230 -15.53 -7.14 5.60
N ALA A 231 -14.22 -7.29 5.34
CA ALA A 231 -13.34 -6.18 5.00
C ALA A 231 -13.67 -5.58 3.61
N CYS A 232 -13.93 -6.41 2.60
CA CYS A 232 -14.38 -5.95 1.28
C CYS A 232 -15.70 -5.17 1.38
N THR A 233 -16.64 -5.67 2.19
CA THR A 233 -17.93 -5.03 2.46
C THR A 233 -17.75 -3.66 3.12
N THR A 234 -16.80 -3.53 4.05
CA THR A 234 -16.45 -2.24 4.65
C THR A 234 -15.84 -1.29 3.62
N ILE A 235 -14.86 -1.72 2.81
CA ILE A 235 -14.25 -0.85 1.78
C ILE A 235 -15.31 -0.38 0.78
N ASP A 236 -16.18 -1.26 0.30
CA ASP A 236 -17.27 -0.91 -0.63
C ASP A 236 -18.23 0.11 0.00
N ARG A 237 -18.61 -0.10 1.27
CA ARG A 237 -19.50 0.80 2.00
C ARG A 237 -18.92 2.21 2.14
N TYR A 238 -17.63 2.28 2.46
CA TYR A 238 -16.95 3.50 2.87
C TYR A 238 -16.19 4.21 1.74
N PHE A 239 -16.09 3.59 0.56
CA PHE A 239 -15.48 4.20 -0.62
C PHE A 239 -15.98 5.63 -0.95
N PRO A 240 -17.28 5.98 -0.81
CA PRO A 240 -17.70 7.37 -1.02
C PRO A 240 -17.02 8.39 -0.10
N LEU A 241 -16.60 7.99 1.11
CA LEU A 241 -15.87 8.87 2.03
C LEU A 241 -14.37 8.95 1.72
N LEU A 242 -13.82 7.94 1.04
CA LEU A 242 -12.44 7.93 0.52
C LEU A 242 -12.29 8.98 -0.59
N ARG A 243 -13.32 9.06 -1.45
CA ARG A 243 -13.33 9.96 -2.59
C ARG A 243 -13.32 11.42 -2.16
N ASN A 244 -12.49 12.16 -2.86
CA ASN A 244 -12.55 13.61 -2.95
C ASN A 244 -12.81 13.89 -4.43
N GLU A 245 -14.08 14.04 -4.82
CA GLU A 245 -14.45 14.01 -6.23
C GLU A 245 -13.67 15.06 -7.02
N ARG A 246 -13.13 14.64 -8.17
CA ARG A 246 -12.24 15.46 -9.02
C ARG A 246 -11.00 15.96 -8.27
N TRP A 247 -10.51 15.20 -7.29
CA TRP A 247 -9.28 15.50 -6.58
C TRP A 247 -8.63 14.25 -5.97
N ILE A 248 -7.55 14.47 -5.24
CA ILE A 248 -6.78 13.45 -4.53
C ILE A 248 -7.63 12.87 -3.40
N SER A 249 -7.80 11.55 -3.39
CA SER A 249 -8.50 10.80 -2.33
C SER A 249 -7.86 11.02 -0.96
N PHE A 250 -8.68 10.87 0.08
CA PHE A 250 -8.22 10.99 1.47
C PHE A 250 -7.44 9.76 1.95
N TYR A 251 -6.48 9.95 2.85
CA TYR A 251 -5.70 8.86 3.44
C TYR A 251 -6.52 7.98 4.40
N CYS A 252 -7.30 8.61 5.27
CA CYS A 252 -8.08 7.96 6.33
C CYS A 252 -9.42 8.69 6.54
N GLN A 253 -10.32 8.07 7.31
CA GLN A 253 -11.63 8.67 7.59
C GLN A 253 -11.54 9.82 8.58
N ALA A 254 -10.68 9.70 9.59
CA ALA A 254 -10.66 10.63 10.71
C ALA A 254 -10.14 12.01 10.31
N HIS A 255 -8.97 12.07 9.65
CA HIS A 255 -8.31 13.34 9.35
C HIS A 255 -8.64 13.88 7.96
N ARG A 256 -9.04 13.00 7.02
CA ARG A 256 -9.39 13.37 5.64
C ARG A 256 -8.30 14.21 4.96
N VAL A 257 -7.04 13.79 5.08
CA VAL A 257 -5.89 14.47 4.46
C VAL A 257 -5.68 13.93 3.04
N PRO A 258 -5.67 14.79 1.99
CA PRO A 258 -5.39 14.36 0.63
C PRO A 258 -3.87 14.25 0.39
N THR A 259 -3.40 13.04 0.11
CA THR A 259 -1.97 12.79 -0.13
C THR A 259 -1.75 12.17 -1.52
N VAL A 260 -1.00 12.86 -2.38
CA VAL A 260 -0.82 12.50 -3.81
C VAL A 260 -0.28 11.08 -3.98
N SER A 261 0.75 10.71 -3.22
CA SER A 261 1.35 9.36 -3.29
C SER A 261 0.32 8.28 -2.94
N TYR A 262 -0.46 8.48 -1.87
CA TYR A 262 -1.49 7.53 -1.44
C TYR A 262 -2.67 7.42 -2.39
N HIS A 263 -3.02 8.47 -3.12
CA HIS A 263 -4.08 8.34 -4.13
C HIS A 263 -3.73 7.30 -5.21
N GLN A 264 -2.48 7.27 -5.67
CA GLN A 264 -2.02 6.22 -6.59
C GLN A 264 -1.98 4.85 -5.92
N HIS A 265 -1.64 4.78 -4.63
CA HIS A 265 -1.76 3.54 -3.87
C HIS A 265 -3.21 3.05 -3.83
N HIS A 266 -4.20 3.90 -3.53
CA HIS A 266 -5.61 3.50 -3.51
C HIS A 266 -6.09 2.97 -4.86
N ILE A 267 -5.72 3.60 -5.97
CA ILE A 267 -6.02 3.10 -7.33
C ILE A 267 -5.47 1.68 -7.51
N ASN A 268 -4.19 1.47 -7.19
CA ASN A 268 -3.55 0.15 -7.36
C ASN A 268 -4.14 -0.91 -6.41
N LEU A 269 -4.44 -0.54 -5.17
CA LEU A 269 -5.01 -1.43 -4.16
C LEU A 269 -6.45 -1.86 -4.52
N LEU A 270 -7.30 -0.94 -4.98
CA LEU A 270 -8.66 -1.27 -5.43
C LEU A 270 -8.64 -2.12 -6.71
N ARG A 271 -7.68 -1.91 -7.62
CA ARG A 271 -7.47 -2.79 -8.76
C ARG A 271 -7.10 -4.21 -8.33
N GLN A 272 -6.23 -4.37 -7.33
CA GLN A 272 -5.92 -5.70 -6.78
C GLN A 272 -7.14 -6.34 -6.12
N LEU A 273 -7.96 -5.58 -5.38
CA LEU A 273 -9.22 -6.11 -4.83
C LEU A 273 -10.19 -6.55 -5.93
N HIS A 274 -10.24 -5.87 -7.07
CA HIS A 274 -11.00 -6.34 -8.22
C HIS A 274 -10.50 -7.72 -8.69
N TRP A 275 -9.19 -7.92 -8.86
CA TRP A 275 -8.64 -9.22 -9.24
C TRP A 275 -8.96 -10.31 -8.21
N GLN A 276 -8.78 -10.01 -6.92
CA GLN A 276 -8.99 -10.94 -5.81
C GLN A 276 -10.46 -11.27 -5.53
N THR A 277 -11.42 -10.52 -6.08
CA THR A 277 -12.85 -10.75 -5.84
C THR A 277 -13.66 -10.98 -7.11
N GLY A 278 -13.10 -10.70 -8.29
CA GLY A 278 -13.84 -10.64 -9.56
C GLY A 278 -14.91 -9.54 -9.60
N SER A 279 -15.06 -8.73 -8.55
CA SER A 279 -16.20 -7.81 -8.40
C SER A 279 -16.02 -6.57 -9.28
N PRO A 280 -16.98 -6.22 -10.15
CA PRO A 280 -16.90 -4.99 -10.94
C PRO A 280 -17.09 -3.73 -10.09
N ARG A 281 -17.48 -3.85 -8.81
CA ARG A 281 -17.56 -2.72 -7.88
C ARG A 281 -16.18 -2.07 -7.71
N PHE A 282 -15.15 -2.86 -7.38
CA PHE A 282 -13.79 -2.34 -7.21
C PHE A 282 -13.15 -1.85 -8.52
N ALA A 283 -13.50 -2.44 -9.67
CA ALA A 283 -13.09 -1.94 -10.97
C ALA A 283 -13.64 -0.52 -11.21
N ARG A 284 -14.95 -0.30 -10.99
CA ARG A 284 -15.56 1.03 -11.11
C ARG A 284 -14.95 2.05 -10.14
N MET A 285 -14.66 1.64 -8.92
CA MET A 285 -13.98 2.51 -7.93
C MET A 285 -12.59 2.92 -8.41
N THR A 286 -11.85 2.01 -9.03
CA THR A 286 -10.55 2.29 -9.65
C THR A 286 -10.72 3.34 -10.76
N ASP A 287 -11.69 3.17 -11.66
CA ASP A 287 -11.97 4.14 -12.74
C ASP A 287 -12.35 5.52 -12.18
N GLN A 288 -13.18 5.55 -11.13
CA GLN A 288 -13.58 6.80 -10.47
C GLN A 288 -12.38 7.54 -9.87
N LEU A 289 -11.46 6.85 -9.19
CA LEU A 289 -10.27 7.49 -8.65
C LEU A 289 -9.31 7.94 -9.76
N VAL A 290 -9.17 7.17 -10.84
CA VAL A 290 -8.37 7.58 -12.01
C VAL A 290 -8.94 8.83 -12.67
N ASP A 291 -10.27 8.94 -12.80
CA ASP A 291 -10.93 10.15 -13.28
C ASP A 291 -10.76 11.32 -12.29
N ASP A 292 -10.89 11.06 -10.99
CA ASP A 292 -10.73 12.06 -9.94
C ASP A 292 -9.33 12.71 -9.99
N TYR A 293 -8.26 11.90 -10.02
CA TYR A 293 -6.88 12.42 -10.15
C TYR A 293 -5.93 11.39 -10.79
N PRO A 294 -5.71 11.44 -12.12
CA PRO A 294 -4.87 10.46 -12.79
C PRO A 294 -3.39 10.59 -12.39
N ALA A 295 -2.61 9.52 -12.58
CA ALA A 295 -1.17 9.53 -12.30
C ALA A 295 -0.48 10.71 -13.03
N PRO A 296 0.18 11.62 -12.28
CA PRO A 296 0.66 12.86 -12.86
C PRO A 296 1.88 12.66 -13.76
N THR A 297 2.65 11.60 -13.53
CA THR A 297 3.83 11.27 -14.34
C THR A 297 3.40 10.49 -15.57
N MET A 298 3.95 10.88 -16.73
CA MET A 298 3.80 10.15 -17.99
C MET A 298 5.13 9.49 -18.38
N PRO A 299 5.10 8.40 -19.17
CA PRO A 299 6.32 7.86 -19.79
C PRO A 299 7.08 8.95 -20.55
N ALA A 300 8.41 8.89 -20.58
CA ALA A 300 9.24 9.86 -21.30
C ALA A 300 8.95 9.92 -22.81
N THR A 301 8.41 8.83 -23.37
CA THR A 301 8.00 8.71 -24.78
C THR A 301 6.55 9.10 -25.03
N ALA A 302 5.83 9.58 -24.01
CA ALA A 302 4.42 9.88 -24.14
C ALA A 302 4.20 11.10 -25.04
N THR A 303 3.17 10.97 -25.88
CA THR A 303 2.69 12.04 -26.74
C THR A 303 1.20 12.24 -26.50
N ILE A 304 0.72 13.45 -26.78
CA ILE A 304 -0.71 13.73 -26.87
C ILE A 304 -1.07 14.08 -28.30
N ALA A 305 -2.21 13.58 -28.76
CA ALA A 305 -2.76 13.88 -30.06
C ALA A 305 -3.64 15.12 -30.01
N PHE A 306 -3.53 15.96 -31.02
CA PHE A 306 -4.40 17.09 -31.29
C PHE A 306 -5.10 16.84 -32.62
N THR A 307 -6.42 16.98 -32.63
CA THR A 307 -7.16 17.05 -33.89
C THR A 307 -6.84 18.34 -34.62
N ALA A 308 -7.00 18.35 -35.95
CA ALA A 308 -7.01 19.59 -36.73
C ALA A 308 -8.04 20.56 -36.14
N GLY A 309 -7.66 21.84 -36.01
CA GLY A 309 -8.51 22.86 -35.41
C GLY A 309 -7.74 23.78 -34.48
N THR A 310 -8.52 24.55 -33.72
CA THR A 310 -8.00 25.59 -32.84
C THR A 310 -8.02 25.12 -31.40
N HIS A 311 -6.86 25.17 -30.74
CA HIS A 311 -6.63 24.74 -29.36
C HIS A 311 -6.15 25.89 -28.51
N THR A 312 -6.50 25.88 -27.22
CA THR A 312 -6.02 26.88 -26.24
C THR A 312 -4.91 26.28 -25.39
N LEU A 313 -3.76 26.96 -25.38
CA LEU A 313 -2.62 26.66 -24.53
C LEU A 313 -2.65 27.59 -23.31
N TYR A 314 -2.31 27.04 -22.15
CA TYR A 314 -2.26 27.75 -20.89
C TYR A 314 -0.85 27.63 -20.30
N ARG A 315 -0.39 28.69 -19.63
CA ARG A 315 0.76 28.64 -18.73
C ARG A 315 0.27 28.89 -17.32
N TYR A 316 0.37 27.90 -16.45
CA TYR A 316 0.06 28.03 -15.03
C TYR A 316 1.34 28.25 -14.23
N ASP A 317 1.20 28.90 -13.07
CA ASP A 317 2.32 29.10 -12.15
C ASP A 317 2.59 27.81 -11.34
N THR A 318 3.48 26.98 -11.86
CA THR A 318 3.89 25.70 -11.28
C THR A 318 5.34 25.74 -10.80
N ASP A 319 5.85 24.64 -10.25
CA ASP A 319 7.30 24.45 -10.16
C ASP A 319 7.93 24.11 -11.54
N ALA A 320 9.23 23.82 -11.54
CA ALA A 320 9.99 23.50 -12.75
C ALA A 320 9.53 22.19 -13.42
N ASP A 321 8.96 21.27 -12.66
CA ASP A 321 8.47 19.97 -13.11
C ASP A 321 7.00 20.02 -13.55
N GLY A 322 6.33 21.14 -13.30
CA GLY A 322 4.93 21.35 -13.68
C GLY A 322 3.94 20.96 -12.60
N ASP A 323 4.41 20.71 -11.38
CA ASP A 323 3.58 20.31 -10.24
C ASP A 323 2.92 21.50 -9.54
N TYR A 324 1.88 21.15 -8.78
CA TYR A 324 1.16 22.12 -7.96
C TYR A 324 2.04 22.64 -6.84
N VAL A 325 2.07 23.97 -6.69
CA VAL A 325 2.66 24.62 -5.52
C VAL A 325 1.56 25.37 -4.79
N ALA A 326 1.32 25.02 -3.53
CA ALA A 326 0.22 25.57 -2.74
C ALA A 326 0.23 27.11 -2.67
N SER A 327 1.40 27.72 -2.54
CA SER A 327 1.57 29.18 -2.51
C SER A 327 1.26 29.88 -3.83
N LYS A 328 1.24 29.14 -4.96
CA LYS A 328 0.98 29.68 -6.31
C LYS A 328 -0.47 29.53 -6.76
N GLY A 329 -1.24 28.63 -6.12
CA GLY A 329 -2.69 28.55 -6.27
C GLY A 329 -3.21 28.30 -7.69
N ASP A 330 -2.42 27.70 -8.57
CA ASP A 330 -2.76 27.51 -10.00
C ASP A 330 -3.09 28.80 -10.76
N ALA A 331 -2.39 29.89 -10.41
CA ALA A 331 -2.51 31.13 -11.15
C ALA A 331 -2.25 30.92 -12.65
N GLU A 332 -3.22 31.27 -13.48
CA GLU A 332 -3.05 31.31 -14.93
C GLU A 332 -2.20 32.53 -15.28
N LEU A 333 -0.96 32.30 -15.72
CA LEU A 333 -0.01 33.33 -16.09
C LEU A 333 -0.20 33.80 -17.54
N GLU A 334 -0.67 32.91 -18.41
CA GLU A 334 -0.80 33.19 -19.83
C GLU A 334 -1.80 32.27 -20.51
N ARG A 335 -2.45 32.79 -21.56
CA ARG A 335 -3.34 32.06 -22.44
C ARG A 335 -3.05 32.40 -23.90
N LYS A 336 -2.88 31.39 -24.72
CA LYS A 336 -2.62 31.52 -26.17
C LYS A 336 -3.48 30.55 -26.96
N THR A 337 -3.70 30.88 -28.22
CA THR A 337 -4.44 30.03 -29.15
C THR A 337 -3.49 29.55 -30.25
N VAL A 338 -3.59 28.28 -30.62
CA VAL A 338 -2.84 27.69 -31.72
C VAL A 338 -3.80 26.94 -32.64
N THR A 339 -3.60 27.06 -33.96
CA THR A 339 -4.42 26.37 -34.96
C THR A 339 -3.56 25.37 -35.71
N PHE A 340 -3.96 24.09 -35.69
CA PHE A 340 -3.33 23.02 -36.47
C PHE A 340 -4.18 22.73 -37.71
N THR A 341 -3.59 22.76 -38.90
CA THR A 341 -4.29 22.52 -40.17
C THR A 341 -4.55 21.04 -40.45
N ARG A 342 -3.97 20.15 -39.65
CA ARG A 342 -4.14 18.69 -39.69
C ARG A 342 -3.98 18.13 -38.29
N ASP A 343 -4.40 16.89 -38.10
CA ASP A 343 -4.09 16.14 -36.89
C ASP A 343 -2.57 16.11 -36.67
N THR A 344 -2.17 16.32 -35.42
CA THR A 344 -0.77 16.39 -35.01
C THR A 344 -0.59 15.84 -33.61
N GLN A 345 0.65 15.77 -33.15
CA GLN A 345 0.98 15.32 -31.81
C GLN A 345 2.12 16.16 -31.23
N ALA A 346 2.20 16.20 -29.90
CA ALA A 346 3.35 16.78 -29.21
C ALA A 346 3.78 15.88 -28.04
N PRO A 347 5.07 15.88 -27.67
CA PRO A 347 5.54 15.27 -26.44
C PRO A 347 4.82 15.88 -25.22
N ALA A 348 4.50 15.03 -24.25
CA ALA A 348 4.00 15.46 -22.96
C ALA A 348 4.62 14.62 -21.85
N ASN A 349 5.07 15.27 -20.78
CA ASN A 349 5.73 14.60 -19.66
C ASN A 349 4.88 14.57 -18.39
N ARG A 350 3.81 15.36 -18.32
CA ARG A 350 2.96 15.50 -17.13
C ARG A 350 1.49 15.60 -17.47
N ARG A 351 0.67 14.90 -16.68
CA ARG A 351 -0.78 15.11 -16.54
C ARG A 351 -1.04 15.84 -15.25
N ARG A 352 -1.95 16.80 -15.26
CA ARG A 352 -2.28 17.57 -14.07
C ARG A 352 -3.75 17.92 -14.04
N ARG A 353 -4.42 17.65 -12.93
CA ARG A 353 -5.74 18.21 -12.68
C ARG A 353 -5.57 19.62 -12.12
N ILE A 354 -6.15 20.59 -12.81
CA ILE A 354 -6.23 21.98 -12.36
C ILE A 354 -7.52 22.14 -11.57
N LYS A 355 -7.41 22.69 -10.36
CA LYS A 355 -8.54 22.87 -9.45
C LYS A 355 -9.66 23.68 -10.14
N ASP A 356 -10.90 23.24 -9.96
CA ASP A 356 -12.11 23.83 -10.57
C ASP A 356 -12.13 23.88 -12.11
N ARG A 357 -11.21 23.17 -12.77
CA ARG A 357 -11.16 23.01 -14.23
C ARG A 357 -11.21 21.53 -14.61
N GLY A 358 -10.13 21.01 -15.18
CA GLY A 358 -10.05 19.68 -15.77
C GLY A 358 -8.62 19.15 -15.75
N ILE A 359 -8.38 18.08 -16.51
CA ILE A 359 -7.06 17.50 -16.69
C ILE A 359 -6.37 18.18 -17.87
N TYR A 360 -5.15 18.64 -17.64
CA TYR A 360 -4.28 19.29 -18.61
C TYR A 360 -2.99 18.49 -18.76
N TYR A 361 -2.36 18.64 -19.92
CA TYR A 361 -1.10 18.00 -20.25
C TYR A 361 -0.02 19.07 -20.39
N ARG A 362 1.13 18.88 -19.73
CA ARG A 362 2.28 19.74 -19.92
C ARG A 362 2.98 19.33 -21.21
N ILE A 363 3.01 20.24 -22.17
CA ILE A 363 3.77 20.07 -23.42
C ILE A 363 5.23 20.42 -23.14
N ASN A 364 6.14 19.51 -23.47
CA ASN A 364 7.58 19.71 -23.41
C ASN A 364 8.15 19.58 -24.84
N ALA A 365 7.99 20.65 -25.62
CA ALA A 365 8.50 20.75 -26.98
C ALA A 365 9.65 21.75 -27.06
#